data_AF-A0A968A6L0-F1
#
_entry.id   AF-A0A968A6L0-F1
#
_cell.length_a   1.000
_cell.length_b   1.000
_cell.length_c   1.000
_cell.angle_alpha   90.00
_cell.angle_beta   90.00
_cell.angle_gamma   90.00
#
_symmetry.space_group_name_H-M   'P 1'
#
loop_
_entity.id
_entity.type
_entity.pdbx_description
1 polymer ?
#
loop_
_entity_poly.entity_id
_entity_poly.type
_entity_poly.pdbx_seq_one_letter_code
_entity_poly.pdbx_strand_id
1 'polypeptide(L)'
;HPIYYAQTNYGLIFGSGVRALLADPQLSREVDPFAVAQFLTFDHVLDTRTLLKKVRLLPQATILTYSDNQLEIRPYWELKYPKLYNHRT
;
A
#
# COMPACT_ATOMS: atom_id res chain seq x y z
N HIS A 1 -9.25 -2.09 -9.35
CA HIS A 1 -8.95 -0.68 -9.00
C HIS A 1 -8.06 -0.65 -7.76
N PRO A 2 -7.12 0.31 -7.66
CA PRO A 2 -6.28 0.45 -6.47
C PRO A 2 -7.13 0.75 -5.24
N ILE A 3 -6.74 0.20 -4.09
CA ILE A 3 -7.32 0.53 -2.79
C ILE A 3 -6.23 1.18 -1.97
N TYR A 4 -6.50 2.36 -1.44
CA TYR A 4 -5.64 3.06 -0.49
C TYR A 4 -6.24 2.93 0.89
N TYR A 5 -5.39 2.85 1.91
CA TYR A 5 -5.82 2.77 3.29
C TYR A 5 -4.89 3.55 4.22
N ALA A 6 -5.42 3.94 5.38
CA ALA A 6 -4.66 4.53 6.47
C ALA A 6 -5.23 4.04 7.80
N GLN A 7 -4.33 3.62 8.71
CA GLN A 7 -4.71 3.35 10.10
C GLN A 7 -4.63 4.66 10.88
N THR A 8 -5.72 4.99 11.57
CA THR A 8 -5.91 6.20 12.36
C THR A 8 -6.08 5.82 13.83
N ASN A 9 -6.21 6.82 14.71
CA ASN A 9 -6.45 6.59 16.13
C ASN A 9 -7.86 6.03 16.44
N TYR A 10 -8.80 6.17 15.51
CA TYR A 10 -10.21 5.78 15.67
C TYR A 10 -10.62 4.62 14.74
N GLY A 11 -9.68 4.06 13.97
CA GLY A 11 -9.96 2.93 13.10
C GLY A 11 -9.18 2.92 11.80
N LEU A 12 -9.69 2.14 10.85
CA LEU A 12 -9.20 2.04 9.49
C LEU A 12 -10.07 2.88 8.54
N ILE A 13 -9.45 3.72 7.73
CA ILE A 13 -10.10 4.34 6.57
C ILE A 13 -9.52 3.77 5.28
N PHE A 14 -10.36 3.61 4.25
CA PHE A 14 -9.95 3.10 2.95
C PHE A 14 -10.79 3.71 1.82
N GLY A 15 -10.28 3.62 0.60
CA GLY A 15 -10.96 4.16 -0.58
C GLY A 15 -10.22 3.89 -1.88
N SER A 16 -10.88 4.14 -3.01
CA SER A 16 -10.33 3.88 -4.36
C SER A 16 -9.28 4.90 -4.82
N GLY A 17 -8.99 5.92 -4.01
CA GLY A 17 -8.00 6.95 -4.30
C GLY A 17 -7.62 7.75 -3.06
N VAL A 18 -6.41 8.31 -3.06
CA VAL A 18 -5.89 9.13 -1.95
C VAL A 18 -6.81 10.30 -1.61
N ARG A 19 -7.45 10.93 -2.62
CA ARG A 19 -8.40 12.03 -2.41
C ARG A 19 -9.62 11.64 -1.58
N ALA A 20 -10.08 10.38 -1.69
CA ALA A 20 -11.21 9.90 -0.90
C ALA A 20 -10.85 9.84 0.59
N LEU A 21 -9.63 9.39 0.92
CA LEU A 21 -9.13 9.36 2.29
C LEU A 21 -8.91 10.78 2.84
N LEU A 22 -8.45 11.71 2.00
CA LEU A 22 -8.24 13.12 2.37
C LEU A 22 -9.54 13.91 2.64
N ALA A 23 -10.71 13.34 2.34
CA ALA A 23 -11.99 13.89 2.76
C ALA A 23 -12.18 13.82 4.29
N ASP A 24 -11.47 12.90 4.96
CA ASP A 24 -11.37 12.90 6.42
C ASP A 24 -10.44 14.03 6.88
N PRO A 25 -10.93 15.02 7.63
CA PRO A 25 -10.11 16.14 8.10
C PRO A 25 -9.03 15.71 9.11
N GLN A 26 -9.23 14.61 9.83
CA GLN A 26 -8.31 14.12 10.87
C GLN A 26 -7.13 13.33 10.29
N LEU A 27 -7.19 12.92 9.01
CA LEU A 27 -6.07 12.28 8.35
C LEU A 27 -4.91 13.27 8.17
N SER A 28 -3.74 12.91 8.69
CA SER A 28 -2.52 13.70 8.52
C SER A 28 -2.16 13.86 7.05
N ARG A 29 -1.86 15.10 6.65
CA ARG A 29 -1.39 15.49 5.32
C ARG A 29 0.15 15.61 5.28
N GLU A 30 0.84 15.01 6.24
CA GLU A 30 2.30 14.99 6.30
C GLU A 30 2.87 14.27 5.07
N VAL A 31 3.72 14.98 4.33
CA VAL A 31 4.43 14.46 3.17
C VAL A 31 5.48 13.45 3.63
N ASP A 32 5.64 12.34 2.91
CA ASP A 32 6.76 11.39 3.10
C ASP A 32 7.99 11.84 2.29
N PRO A 33 9.06 12.36 2.93
CA PRO A 33 10.25 12.83 2.20
C PRO A 33 10.94 11.71 1.40
N PHE A 34 10.84 10.46 1.85
CA PHE A 34 11.39 9.32 1.11
C PHE A 34 10.59 9.04 -0.15
N ALA A 35 9.26 9.16 -0.09
CA ALA A 35 8.43 9.01 -1.29
C ALA A 35 8.70 10.13 -2.30
N VAL A 36 8.96 11.36 -1.83
CA VAL A 36 9.39 12.46 -2.70
C VAL A 36 10.74 12.16 -3.34
N ALA A 37 11.73 11.69 -2.57
CA ALA A 37 13.03 11.31 -3.11
C ALA A 37 12.90 10.18 -4.15
N GLN A 38 12.08 9.16 -3.89
CA GLN A 38 11.80 8.09 -4.84
C GLN A 38 11.17 8.63 -6.12
N PHE A 39 10.15 9.47 -6.00
CA PHE A 39 9.49 10.07 -7.15
C PHE A 39 10.47 10.88 -8.01
N LEU A 40 11.35 11.69 -7.39
CA LEU A 40 12.35 12.46 -8.12
C LEU A 40 13.48 11.61 -8.71
N THR A 41 13.76 10.44 -8.12
CA THR A 41 14.85 9.56 -8.58
C THR A 41 14.39 8.59 -9.67
N PHE A 42 13.15 8.10 -9.57
CA PHE A 42 12.64 7.00 -10.37
C PHE A 42 11.41 7.38 -11.22
N ASP A 43 10.89 8.61 -11.11
CA ASP A 43 9.64 9.07 -11.71
C ASP A 43 8.37 8.35 -11.17
N HIS A 44 8.53 7.54 -10.11
CA HIS A 44 7.43 6.86 -9.43
C HIS A 44 7.76 6.59 -7.96
N VAL A 45 6.72 6.44 -7.14
CA VAL A 45 6.84 6.00 -5.75
C VAL A 45 6.88 4.47 -5.73
N LEU A 46 7.81 3.89 -4.98
CA LEU A 46 8.03 2.44 -4.96
C LEU A 46 7.13 1.73 -3.96
N ASP A 47 6.83 0.46 -4.27
CA ASP A 47 6.09 -0.45 -3.39
C ASP A 47 4.70 0.10 -2.99
N THR A 48 4.34 0.05 -1.71
CA THR A 48 3.03 0.45 -1.18
C THR A 48 2.99 1.89 -0.68
N ARG A 49 4.09 2.65 -0.86
CA ARG A 49 4.19 4.05 -0.41
C ARG A 49 3.30 4.96 -1.23
N THR A 50 2.95 6.09 -0.62
CA THR A 50 2.37 7.24 -1.32
C THR A 50 3.14 8.49 -0.90
N LEU A 51 2.84 9.63 -1.53
CA LEU A 51 3.42 10.91 -1.11
C LEU A 51 2.98 11.34 0.29
N LEU A 52 1.97 10.70 0.88
CA LEU A 52 1.51 10.96 2.25
C LEU A 52 1.99 9.86 3.18
N LYS A 53 2.65 10.24 4.27
CA LYS A 53 3.34 9.33 5.20
C LYS A 53 2.42 8.27 5.83
N LYS A 54 1.15 8.61 6.04
CA LYS A 54 0.15 7.75 6.69
C LYS A 54 -0.74 6.97 5.71
N VAL A 55 -0.64 7.24 4.40
CA VAL A 55 -1.46 6.56 3.39
C VAL A 55 -0.63 5.52 2.65
N ARG A 56 -1.19 4.31 2.55
CA ARG A 56 -0.57 3.18 1.85
C ARG A 56 -1.47 2.70 0.72
N LEU A 57 -0.85 2.26 -0.36
CA LEU A 57 -1.51 1.47 -1.40
C LEU A 57 -1.59 0.02 -0.91
N LEU A 58 -2.77 -0.59 -0.97
CA LEU A 58 -2.95 -2.01 -0.67
C LEU A 58 -2.21 -2.84 -1.73
N PRO A 59 -1.31 -3.77 -1.35
CA PRO A 59 -0.64 -4.62 -2.33
C PRO A 59 -1.65 -5.38 -3.17
N GLN A 60 -1.32 -5.59 -4.44
CA GLN A 60 -2.17 -6.36 -5.33
C GLN A 60 -2.27 -7.81 -4.85
N ALA A 61 -3.36 -8.48 -5.23
CA ALA A 61 -3.61 -9.88 -4.86
C ALA A 61 -3.63 -10.14 -3.33
N THR A 62 -3.95 -9.14 -2.51
CA THR A 62 -4.07 -9.30 -1.06
C THR A 62 -5.49 -9.03 -0.54
N ILE A 63 -5.77 -9.56 0.65
CA ILE A 63 -6.93 -9.27 1.48
C ILE A 63 -6.41 -8.51 2.70
N LEU A 64 -7.03 -7.37 3.01
CA LEU A 64 -6.84 -6.65 4.26
C LEU A 64 -7.99 -6.99 5.21
N THR A 65 -7.65 -7.49 6.39
CA THR A 65 -8.59 -7.72 7.50
C THR A 65 -8.29 -6.73 8.61
N TYR A 66 -9.33 -6.09 9.17
CA TYR A 66 -9.19 -5.22 10.33
C TYR A 66 -10.23 -5.59 11.40
N SER A 67 -9.75 -6.01 12.57
CA SER A 67 -10.56 -6.44 13.72
C SER A 67 -9.76 -6.21 15.01
N ASP A 68 -10.42 -5.85 16.10
CA ASP A 68 -9.78 -5.65 17.42
C ASP A 68 -8.56 -4.71 17.39
N ASN A 69 -8.64 -3.66 16.56
CA ASN A 69 -7.57 -2.70 16.30
C ASN A 69 -6.28 -3.30 15.70
N GLN A 70 -6.36 -4.53 15.19
CA GLN A 70 -5.29 -5.21 14.46
C GLN A 70 -5.56 -5.16 12.96
N LEU A 71 -4.50 -4.97 12.19
CA LEU A 71 -4.53 -4.95 10.73
C LEU A 71 -3.68 -6.09 10.19
N GLU A 72 -4.30 -6.98 9.44
CA GLU A 72 -3.64 -8.11 8.78
C GLU A 72 -3.77 -7.95 7.26
N ILE A 73 -2.67 -8.17 6.53
CA ILE A 73 -2.65 -8.22 5.07
C ILE A 73 -2.10 -9.59 4.66
N ARG A 74 -2.89 -10.35 3.92
CA ARG A 74 -2.50 -11.67 3.41
C ARG A 74 -2.71 -11.77 1.91
N PRO A 75 -1.78 -12.37 1.14
CA PRO A 75 -2.02 -12.66 -0.26
C PRO A 75 -3.13 -13.72 -0.40
N TYR A 76 -4.05 -13.51 -1.34
CA TYR A 76 -5.00 -14.54 -1.78
C TYR A 76 -4.51 -15.27 -3.03
N TRP A 77 -3.53 -14.71 -3.74
CA TRP A 77 -2.92 -15.30 -4.92
C TRP A 77 -1.44 -14.91 -5.00
N GLU A 78 -0.60 -15.83 -5.45
CA GLU A 78 0.83 -15.62 -5.68
C GLU A 78 1.26 -16.45 -6.88
N LEU A 79 2.14 -15.89 -7.72
CA LEU A 79 2.72 -16.61 -8.84
C LEU A 79 3.76 -17.62 -8.35
N LYS A 80 3.49 -18.92 -8.55
CA LYS A 80 4.43 -19.99 -8.22
C LYS A 80 5.36 -20.24 -9.41
N TYR A 81 6.65 -19.96 -9.24
CA TYR A 81 7.66 -20.29 -10.25
C TYR A 81 8.11 -21.75 -10.11
N PRO A 82 8.21 -22.52 -11.20
CA PRO A 82 8.84 -23.82 -11.16
C PRO A 82 10.33 -23.67 -10.80
N LYS A 83 10.86 -24.60 -9.99
CA LYS A 83 12.31 -24.68 -9.75
C LYS A 83 12.98 -24.98 -11.09
N LEU A 84 13.89 -24.08 -11.49
CA LEU A 84 14.74 -24.03 -12.69
C LEU A 84 14.66 -25.21 -13.69
N TYR A 85 14.55 -24.87 -14.97
CA TYR A 85 14.84 -25.79 -16.07
C TYR A 85 16.26 -26.34 -15.93
N ASN A 86 16.42 -27.67 -16.02
CA ASN A 86 17.73 -28.29 -16.16
C ASN A 86 18.40 -27.75 -17.43
N HIS A 87 19.40 -26.88 -17.26
CA HIS A 87 20.32 -26.55 -18.34
C HIS A 87 21.04 -27.85 -18.72
N ARG A 88 20.64 -28.45 -19.85
CA ARG A 88 21.38 -29.54 -20.49
C ARG A 88 22.66 -28.92 -21.06
N THR A 89 23.77 -29.09 -20.33
CA THR A 89 25.14 -29.05 -20.90
C THR A 89 25.41 -30.35 -21.64
#